data_AF-A0A9P3FMG9-F1
#
_entry.id   AF-A0A9P3FMG9-F1
#
_cell.length_a   1.000
_cell.length_b   1.000
_cell.length_c   1.000
_cell.angle_alpha   90.00
_cell.angle_beta   90.00
_cell.angle_gamma   90.00
#
_symmetry.space_group_name_H-M   'P 1'
#
loop_
_entity.id
_entity.type
_entity.pdbx_description
1 polymer ?
#
loop_
_entity_poly.entity_id
_entity_poly.type
_entity_poly.pdbx_seq_one_letter_code
_entity_poly.pdbx_strand_id
1 'polypeptide(L)'
;MPTRDQFLASPGLVPQDGEHDCMICYETASEPVTTSPCGCRVVYCRECILLWFGSSNKCPTCDFRSYEIADENELTFWKFLQALWNELTFWKLLLALWNALMMLMDLYCIIIALTQTSSQPRFRRNPRMRYVV
;
A
#
# COMPACT_ATOMS: atom_id res chain seq x y z
N MET A 1 -6.96 -18.03 16.90
CA MET A 1 -5.71 -18.49 17.57
C MET A 1 -4.86 -17.26 17.91
N PRO A 2 -3.85 -17.32 18.80
CA PRO A 2 -2.97 -16.16 19.07
C PRO A 2 -2.19 -15.73 17.81
N THR A 3 -1.86 -14.44 17.71
CA THR A 3 -0.96 -13.91 16.67
C THR A 3 0.48 -14.33 16.91
N ARG A 4 1.33 -14.29 15.88
CA ARG A 4 2.76 -14.63 15.97
C ARG A 4 3.45 -13.90 17.13
N ASP A 5 3.27 -12.58 17.22
CA ASP A 5 3.92 -11.78 18.27
C ASP A 5 3.38 -12.09 19.67
N GLN A 6 2.09 -12.40 19.79
CA GLN A 6 1.50 -12.84 21.06
C GLN A 6 1.94 -14.24 21.47
N PHE A 7 2.27 -15.11 20.52
CA PHE A 7 2.80 -16.44 20.79
C PHE A 7 4.29 -16.39 21.15
N LEU A 8 5.05 -15.52 20.50
CA LEU A 8 6.47 -15.29 20.81
C LEU A 8 6.66 -14.46 22.09
N ALA A 9 5.66 -13.67 22.48
CA ALA A 9 5.54 -13.10 23.81
C ALA A 9 5.04 -14.15 24.81
N SER A 10 5.53 -14.11 26.06
CA SER A 10 4.98 -14.91 27.17
C SER A 10 3.45 -14.75 27.19
N PRO A 11 2.64 -15.82 27.00
CA PRO A 11 2.82 -17.16 27.59
C PRO A 11 3.10 -18.33 26.63
N GLY A 12 3.51 -18.10 25.37
CA GLY A 12 3.68 -19.19 24.38
C GLY A 12 4.93 -20.06 24.56
N LEU A 13 6.04 -19.45 24.96
CA LEU A 13 7.30 -20.12 25.33
C LEU A 13 7.42 -20.13 26.86
N VAL A 14 7.35 -21.32 27.46
CA VAL A 14 7.45 -21.49 28.91
C VAL A 14 8.85 -21.99 29.24
N PRO A 15 9.68 -21.18 29.94
CA PRO A 15 10.97 -21.63 30.44
C PRO A 15 10.82 -22.89 31.29
N GLN A 16 11.75 -23.83 31.18
CA GLN A 16 11.84 -24.99 32.04
C GLN A 16 13.12 -24.89 32.88
N ASP A 17 13.09 -25.51 34.05
CA ASP A 17 14.27 -25.64 34.91
C ASP A 17 14.80 -27.08 34.79
N GLY A 18 16.07 -27.25 34.41
CA GLY A 18 16.73 -28.56 34.35
C GLY A 18 17.63 -28.77 33.13
N GLU A 19 18.42 -29.84 33.17
CA GLU A 19 19.17 -30.32 32.01
C GLU A 19 18.24 -31.16 31.12
N HIS A 20 17.96 -30.64 29.93
CA HIS A 20 17.14 -31.30 28.92
C HIS A 20 17.86 -31.27 27.58
N ASP A 21 17.64 -32.28 26.75
CA ASP A 21 18.15 -32.28 25.39
C ASP A 21 17.20 -31.54 24.46
N CYS A 22 17.74 -30.66 23.63
CA CYS A 22 16.97 -29.93 22.64
C CYS A 22 16.59 -30.85 21.48
N MET A 23 15.30 -30.94 21.14
CA MET A 23 14.84 -31.77 20.02
C MET A 23 15.14 -31.21 18.62
N ILE A 24 15.82 -30.06 18.53
CA ILE A 24 16.25 -29.45 17.25
C ILE A 24 17.75 -29.67 17.02
N CYS A 25 18.60 -29.28 17.99
CA CYS A 25 20.05 -29.42 17.86
C CYS A 25 20.61 -30.73 18.45
N TYR A 26 19.81 -31.47 19.23
CA TYR A 26 20.20 -32.71 19.92
C TYR A 26 21.37 -32.54 20.92
N GLU A 27 21.60 -31.31 21.38
CA GLU A 27 22.57 -30.96 22.41
C GLU A 27 21.83 -30.55 23.70
N THR A 28 22.58 -30.40 24.80
CA THR A 28 22.06 -29.87 26.06
C THR A 28 21.46 -28.48 25.83
N ALA A 29 20.18 -28.32 26.18
CA ALA A 29 19.43 -27.13 25.85
C ALA A 29 19.92 -25.92 26.64
N SER A 30 20.40 -24.90 25.93
CA SER A 30 20.64 -23.57 26.48
C SER A 30 19.30 -22.82 26.57
N GLU A 31 18.95 -22.37 27.79
CA GLU A 31 17.65 -21.76 28.08
C GLU A 31 16.47 -22.65 27.62
N PRO A 32 16.27 -23.81 28.26
CA PRO A 32 15.26 -24.77 27.84
C PRO A 32 13.87 -24.15 27.90
N VAL A 33 13.17 -24.16 26.78
CA VAL A 33 11.80 -23.68 26.65
C VAL A 33 10.90 -24.78 26.10
N THR A 34 9.65 -24.78 26.54
CA THR A 34 8.59 -25.62 25.99
C THR A 34 7.54 -24.75 25.33
N THR A 35 6.95 -25.27 24.25
CA THR A 35 5.84 -24.61 23.56
C THR A 35 4.52 -24.98 24.22
N SER A 36 3.88 -24.03 24.91
CA SER A 36 2.62 -24.23 25.65
C SER A 36 1.39 -24.63 24.82
N PRO A 37 1.21 -24.22 23.54
CA PRO A 37 -0.01 -24.56 22.80
C PRO A 37 0.01 -25.99 22.25
N CYS A 38 1.16 -26.67 22.28
CA CYS A 38 1.27 -28.03 21.77
C CYS A 38 1.29 -29.04 22.92
N GLY A 39 0.55 -30.14 22.78
CA GLY A 39 0.54 -31.22 23.77
C GLY A 39 1.82 -32.06 23.80
N CYS A 40 2.75 -31.86 22.86
CA CYS A 40 3.94 -32.69 22.74
C CYS A 40 5.03 -32.42 23.80
N ARG A 41 4.92 -31.34 24.61
CA ARG A 41 5.76 -31.02 25.80
C ARG A 41 7.25 -31.34 25.63
N VAL A 42 7.78 -31.00 24.47
CA VAL A 42 9.17 -31.19 24.10
C VAL A 42 9.96 -29.93 24.40
N VAL A 43 11.21 -30.12 24.79
CA VAL A 43 12.11 -29.03 25.17
C VAL A 43 12.98 -28.65 23.98
N TYR A 44 13.17 -27.35 23.82
CA TYR A 44 14.00 -26.77 22.80
C TYR A 44 14.91 -25.71 23.41
N CYS A 45 16.05 -25.42 22.78
CA CYS A 45 16.77 -24.18 23.06
C CYS A 45 15.92 -23.00 22.60
N ARG A 46 15.96 -21.91 23.36
CA ARG A 46 15.23 -20.68 23.03
C ARG A 46 15.57 -20.17 21.63
N GLU A 47 16.83 -20.19 21.24
CA GLU A 47 17.27 -19.74 19.92
C GLU A 47 16.82 -20.67 18.79
N CYS A 48 16.95 -21.99 18.99
CA CYS A 48 16.57 -22.99 17.99
C CYS A 48 15.08 -22.90 17.64
N ILE A 49 14.22 -22.76 18.65
CA ILE A 49 12.78 -22.70 18.42
C ILE A 49 12.37 -21.37 17.77
N LEU A 50 13.06 -20.27 18.09
CA LEU A 50 12.83 -18.97 17.44
C LEU A 50 13.23 -18.99 15.96
N LEU A 51 14.37 -19.61 15.62
CA LEU A 51 14.80 -19.80 14.23
C LEU A 51 13.80 -20.66 13.45
N TRP A 52 13.30 -21.73 14.07
CA TRP A 52 12.26 -22.58 13.48
C TRP A 52 10.97 -21.81 13.21
N PHE A 53 10.50 -21.04 14.21
CA PHE A 53 9.33 -20.19 14.01
C PHE A 53 9.56 -19.02 13.04
N GLY A 54 10.82 -18.74 12.70
CA GLY A 54 11.24 -17.89 11.59
C GLY A 54 10.73 -18.36 10.24
N SER A 55 10.83 -19.67 9.98
CA SER A 55 10.55 -20.29 8.67
C SER A 55 9.23 -21.06 8.61
N SER A 56 8.73 -21.54 9.75
CA SER A 56 7.52 -22.36 9.85
C SER A 56 6.63 -21.89 11.00
N ASN A 57 5.32 -22.03 10.89
CA ASN A 57 4.38 -21.75 11.99
C ASN A 57 3.94 -23.02 12.73
N LYS A 58 4.65 -24.13 12.52
CA LYS A 58 4.30 -25.44 13.06
C LYS A 58 5.28 -25.92 14.10
N CYS A 59 4.83 -26.74 15.03
CA CYS A 59 5.71 -27.41 15.99
C CYS A 59 6.65 -28.40 15.27
N PRO A 60 7.96 -28.42 15.57
CA PRO A 60 8.92 -29.35 14.96
C PRO A 60 8.58 -30.83 15.18
N THR A 61 7.89 -31.14 16.28
CA THR A 61 7.69 -32.52 16.73
C THR A 61 6.28 -33.05 16.43
N CYS A 62 5.25 -32.23 16.61
CA CYS A 62 3.87 -32.68 16.43
C CYS A 62 3.13 -32.05 15.23
N ASP A 63 3.82 -31.26 14.40
CA ASP A 63 3.29 -30.56 13.20
C ASP A 63 2.01 -29.72 13.46
N PHE A 64 1.66 -29.50 14.72
CA PHE A 64 0.51 -28.71 15.14
C PHE A 64 0.78 -27.23 14.81
N ARG A 65 -0.21 -26.55 14.22
CA ARG A 65 -0.10 -25.11 13.93
C ARG A 65 -0.13 -24.33 15.24
N SER A 66 1.00 -23.69 15.55
CA SER A 66 1.18 -22.96 16.81
C SER A 66 0.46 -21.60 16.80
N TYR A 67 0.38 -20.95 15.63
CA TYR A 67 -0.30 -19.66 15.45
C TYR A 67 -0.85 -19.50 14.04
N GLU A 68 -1.85 -18.61 13.88
CA GLU A 68 -2.36 -18.20 12.59
C GLU A 68 -1.28 -17.41 11.85
N ILE A 69 -0.94 -17.81 10.62
CA ILE A 69 -0.18 -16.96 9.72
C ILE A 69 -1.14 -15.81 9.41
N ALA A 70 -0.92 -14.65 10.02
CA ALA A 70 -1.54 -13.44 9.48
C ALA A 70 -1.02 -13.35 8.06
N ASP A 71 -1.89 -13.53 7.08
CA ASP A 71 -1.55 -13.35 5.67
C ASP A 71 -1.25 -11.86 5.45
N GLU A 72 -0.06 -11.43 5.86
CA GLU A 72 0.47 -10.08 5.63
C GLU A 72 0.58 -9.77 4.12
N ASN A 73 0.49 -10.81 3.28
CA ASN A 73 0.40 -10.72 1.83
C ASN A 73 -0.94 -10.15 1.32
N GLU A 74 -2.07 -10.40 2.00
CA GLU A 74 -3.35 -9.81 1.56
C GLU A 74 -3.39 -8.31 1.87
N LEU A 75 -2.86 -7.92 3.03
CA LEU A 75 -2.84 -6.52 3.46
C LEU A 75 -1.88 -5.65 2.62
N THR A 76 -0.79 -6.22 2.10
CA THR A 76 0.14 -5.53 1.20
C THR A 76 -0.42 -5.40 -0.22
N PHE A 77 -1.12 -6.43 -0.73
CA PHE A 77 -1.77 -6.37 -2.05
C PHE A 77 -2.84 -5.28 -2.13
N TRP A 78 -3.74 -5.21 -1.14
CA TRP A 78 -4.77 -4.15 -1.13
C TRP A 78 -4.19 -2.76 -0.90
N LYS A 79 -3.13 -2.61 -0.08
CA LYS A 79 -2.41 -1.33 0.06
C LYS A 79 -1.75 -0.89 -1.24
N PHE A 80 -1.18 -1.83 -2.00
CA PHE A 80 -0.61 -1.57 -3.32
C PHE A 80 -1.68 -1.17 -4.34
N LEU A 81 -2.81 -1.88 -4.37
CA LEU A 81 -3.95 -1.50 -5.22
C LEU A 81 -4.54 -0.13 -4.85
N GLN A 82 -4.64 0.19 -3.55
CA GLN A 82 -5.09 1.49 -3.08
C GLN A 82 -4.14 2.62 -3.54
N ALA A 83 -2.83 2.37 -3.50
CA ALA A 83 -1.82 3.32 -3.98
C ALA A 83 -1.93 3.55 -5.50
N LEU A 84 -2.10 2.47 -6.29
CA LEU A 84 -2.31 2.56 -7.74
C LEU A 84 -3.61 3.29 -8.09
N TRP A 85 -4.68 3.08 -7.33
CA TRP A 85 -5.94 3.79 -7.53
C TRP A 85 -5.83 5.30 -7.27
N ASN A 86 -5.04 5.69 -6.26
CA ASN A 86 -4.74 7.09 -5.96
C ASN A 86 -3.91 7.76 -7.07
N GLU A 87 -2.97 7.06 -7.71
CA GLU A 87 -2.28 7.58 -8.90
C GLU A 87 -3.23 7.75 -10.10
N LEU A 88 -4.07 6.75 -10.37
CA LEU A 88 -5.03 6.81 -11.50
C LEU A 88 -6.08 7.91 -11.33
N THR A 89 -6.53 8.17 -10.10
CA THR A 89 -7.49 9.26 -9.80
C THR A 89 -6.83 10.64 -9.94
N PHE A 90 -5.55 10.78 -9.58
CA PHE A 90 -4.79 12.02 -9.78
C PHE A 90 -4.68 12.39 -11.27
N TRP A 91 -4.32 11.45 -12.15
CA TRP A 91 -4.24 11.70 -13.59
C TRP A 91 -5.59 12.03 -14.22
N LYS A 92 -6.68 11.42 -13.74
CA LYS A 92 -8.04 11.76 -14.20
C LYS A 92 -8.44 13.18 -13.81
N LEU A 93 -8.11 13.61 -12.59
CA LEU A 93 -8.35 15.00 -12.14
C LEU A 93 -7.51 16.00 -12.93
N LEU A 94 -6.24 15.68 -13.19
CA LEU A 94 -5.36 16.52 -13.99
C LEU A 94 -5.87 16.68 -15.42
N LEU A 95 -6.31 15.58 -16.05
CA LEU A 95 -6.89 15.59 -17.39
C LEU A 95 -8.21 16.39 -17.44
N ALA A 96 -9.05 16.24 -16.41
CA ALA A 96 -10.30 17.01 -16.30
C ALA A 96 -10.02 18.52 -16.14
N LEU A 97 -9.04 18.90 -15.33
CA LEU A 97 -8.61 20.30 -15.16
C LEU A 97 -8.02 20.85 -16.46
N TRP A 98 -7.21 20.07 -17.17
CA TRP A 98 -6.66 20.46 -18.47
C TRP A 98 -7.76 20.72 -19.50
N ASN A 99 -8.73 19.81 -19.62
CA ASN A 99 -9.87 19.96 -20.53
C ASN A 99 -10.72 21.19 -20.16
N ALA A 100 -10.93 21.46 -18.87
CA ALA A 100 -11.64 22.65 -18.42
C ALA A 100 -10.89 23.96 -18.77
N LEU A 101 -9.56 23.98 -18.60
CA LEU A 101 -8.72 25.12 -18.97
C LEU A 101 -8.77 25.38 -20.49
N MET A 102 -8.70 24.33 -21.31
CA MET A 102 -8.83 24.46 -22.76
C MET A 102 -10.18 25.08 -23.16
N MET A 103 -11.29 24.63 -22.55
CA MET A 103 -12.62 25.20 -22.80
C MET A 103 -12.72 26.68 -22.40
N LEU A 104 -12.06 27.08 -21.31
CA LEU A 104 -12.02 28.49 -20.88
C LEU A 104 -11.21 29.36 -21.83
N MET A 105 -10.12 28.84 -22.41
CA MET A 105 -9.33 29.56 -23.42
C MET A 105 -10.14 29.78 -24.70
N ASP A 106 -10.91 28.78 -25.16
CA ASP A 106 -11.77 28.93 -26.33
C ASP A 106 -12.87 29.98 -26.10
N LEU A 107 -13.51 29.97 -24.94
CA LEU A 107 -14.49 30.99 -24.54
C LEU A 107 -13.88 32.39 -24.48
N TYR A 108 -12.68 32.52 -23.92
CA TYR A 108 -11.97 33.79 -23.84
C TYR A 108 -11.64 34.37 -25.23
N CYS A 109 -11.19 33.51 -26.16
CA CYS A 109 -10.97 33.89 -27.55
C CYS A 109 -12.25 34.41 -28.24
N ILE A 110 -13.39 33.76 -27.99
CA ILE A 110 -14.69 34.19 -28.52
C ILE A 110 -15.07 35.57 -27.96
N ILE A 111 -14.87 35.80 -26.66
CA ILE A 111 -15.17 37.09 -26.02
C ILE A 111 -14.28 38.21 -26.58
N ILE A 112 -12.98 37.97 -26.78
CA ILE A 112 -12.08 38.95 -27.42
C ILE A 112 -12.53 39.26 -28.85
N ALA A 113 -12.89 38.24 -29.64
CA ALA A 113 -13.36 38.44 -31.01
C ALA A 113 -14.63 39.31 -31.05
N LEU A 114 -15.59 39.08 -30.16
CA LEU A 114 -16.81 39.88 -30.07
C LEU A 114 -16.52 41.33 -29.68
N THR A 115 -15.61 41.58 -28.73
CA THR A 115 -15.27 42.95 -28.28
C THR A 115 -14.53 43.77 -29.34
N GLN A 116 -13.77 43.16 -30.25
CA GLN A 116 -13.09 43.89 -31.33
C GLN A 116 -14.02 44.29 -32.49
N THR A 117 -15.14 43.59 -32.68
CA THR A 117 -16.10 43.95 -33.75
C THR A 117 -16.92 45.20 -33.44
N SER A 118 -17.03 45.61 -32.18
CA SER A 118 -17.82 46.79 -31.80
C SER A 118 -17.07 48.13 -31.96
N SER A 119 -15.76 48.11 -32.24
CA SER A 119 -14.93 49.31 -32.30
C SER A 119 -14.55 49.76 -33.72
N GLN A 120 -15.02 49.10 -34.79
CA GLN A 120 -14.80 49.58 -36.16
C GLN A 120 -15.49 50.94 -36.37
N PRO A 121 -14.74 52.05 -36.52
CA PRO A 121 -15.32 53.35 -36.82
C PRO A 121 -15.95 53.27 -38.22
N ARG A 122 -17.23 53.66 -38.34
CA ARG A 122 -17.92 53.79 -39.62
C ARG A 122 -17.11 54.73 -40.54
N PHE A 123 -16.30 54.15 -41.42
CA PHE A 123 -15.64 54.88 -42.48
C PHE A 123 -16.72 55.37 -43.44
N ARG A 124 -17.18 56.61 -43.24
CA ARG A 124 -18.06 57.32 -44.17
C ARG A 124 -17.33 57.42 -45.51
N ARG A 125 -17.68 56.53 -46.46
CA ARG A 125 -17.33 56.73 -47.87
C ARG A 125 -18.04 58.00 -48.34
N ASN A 126 -17.25 59.01 -48.66
CA ASN A 126 -17.69 60.26 -49.26
C ASN A 126 -17.60 60.10 -50.79
N PRO A 127 -18.70 60.05 -51.55
CA PRO A 127 -18.65 59.96 -52.98
C PRO A 127 -18.56 61.38 -53.57
N ARG A 128 -17.34 61.86 -53.83
CA ARG A 128 -17.16 63.03 -54.69
C ARG A 128 -16.83 62.57 -56.12
N MET A 129 -17.85 62.68 -56.96
CA MET A 129 -17.76 62.73 -58.41
C MET A 129 -16.74 63.77 -58.89
N ARG A 130 -16.07 63.48 -60.01
CA ARG A 130 -15.89 64.39 -61.15
C ARG A 130 -15.29 63.61 -62.32
N TYR A 131 -16.11 63.35 -63.34
CA TYR A 131 -15.61 63.19 -64.71
C TYR A 131 -15.76 64.56 -65.37
N VAL A 132 -14.64 65.09 -65.88
CA VAL A 132 -14.60 66.28 -66.74
C VAL A 132 -14.62 65.76 -68.18
N VAL A 133 -15.55 66.31 -68.96
CA VAL A 133 -15.76 66.07 -70.40
C VAL A 133 -14.73 66.85 -71.20
#